data_AF-A0A519L9S3-F1
#
_entry.id   AF-A0A519L9S3-F1
#
_cell.length_a   1.000
_cell.length_b   1.000
_cell.length_c   1.000
_cell.angle_alpha   90.00
_cell.angle_beta   90.00
_cell.angle_gamma   90.00
#
_symmetry.space_group_name_H-M   'P 1'
#
loop_
_entity.id
_entity.type
_entity.pdbx_description
1 polymer ?
#
loop_
_entity_poly.entity_id
_entity_poly.type
_entity_poly.pdbx_seq_one_letter_code
_entity_poly.pdbx_strand_id
1 'polypeptide(L)'
;MAMAFGHWIGGLARGACALVRRMATETRGNVAMIFGLSMPVLVLMTVGGVDIHRASTVRVNLQDALDAATLSAARSPYTANIDIQRVGMASLKANLKAYPNITLREADTTFVLNSDDVVIASAKVDVKTLVANIFLPPYGKFMDDYIQVGAHSEVDRSSRNVEVSLVLDVTGSMDGDRISALRDAAKDLVDLVVQDVQSPYYSKVALIPYSNSVNPGSSYLNTVRGAVVGSTNISGAVLNLTGDQKTISAATKARPVVITSTKHGFSNGDVVWVTGVSGMTQLNNKAYVVTNKTTDTFELYTTSGSRVDGRNYSTHSGSAGRVQKCQNNNCSVTITANTHGLSNNQYVRITDVGGMTALNNQTFLVGNVSTNTYTIDPSDTTTLNPYTSGGKSWCAQQGCTWFAFENMDGDLQTNLISTCVTERTGTNRYTDVSASTARVARHYTSDGTCLGDSVLPLSSDRTTLKNRISAFTAVGGTAGQIGIGWGWYMLSPNFNAIWPSGAAAPYNTAETLKAAVIMTDGEFNTPYCSGVISRDAGSGSGSNAYKIDCAPDNSDPYTQSRELCDAMKAKGVVVYTVGLGISNTGQAADLLRYCATGSGYFHLADSADDLGDAFGAIGRDITQLRISR
;
A
#
# COMPACT_ATOMS: atom_id res chain seq x y z
N MET A 1 63.28 -15.85 -67.58
CA MET A 1 63.62 -14.73 -66.66
C MET A 1 64.35 -15.30 -65.45
N ALA A 2 65.60 -15.73 -65.62
CA ALA A 2 66.33 -16.54 -64.63
C ALA A 2 67.84 -16.21 -64.56
N MET A 3 68.24 -14.96 -64.83
CA MET A 3 69.66 -14.55 -64.78
C MET A 3 69.92 -13.21 -64.05
N ALA A 4 69.07 -12.80 -63.10
CA ALA A 4 69.21 -11.51 -62.43
C ALA A 4 69.47 -11.56 -60.91
N PHE A 5 69.43 -12.73 -60.26
CA PHE A 5 69.56 -12.82 -58.79
C PHE A 5 70.99 -13.09 -58.29
N GLY A 6 71.87 -13.66 -59.12
CA GLY A 6 73.26 -13.98 -58.72
C GLY A 6 74.19 -12.76 -58.61
N HIS A 7 73.91 -11.67 -59.33
CA HIS A 7 74.78 -10.48 -59.37
C HIS A 7 74.55 -9.50 -58.20
N TRP A 8 73.36 -9.50 -57.61
CA TRP A 8 72.99 -8.54 -56.56
C TRP A 8 73.54 -8.93 -55.19
N ILE A 9 73.53 -10.23 -54.86
CA ILE A 9 74.12 -10.76 -53.61
C ILE A 9 75.65 -10.59 -53.61
N GLY A 10 76.30 -10.76 -54.76
CA GLY A 10 77.74 -10.51 -54.91
C GLY A 10 78.16 -9.02 -54.83
N GLY A 11 77.23 -8.09 -55.05
CA GLY A 11 77.46 -6.65 -54.89
C GLY A 11 77.40 -6.21 -53.44
N LEU A 12 76.40 -6.70 -52.69
CA LEU A 12 76.26 -6.44 -51.26
C LEU A 12 77.39 -7.08 -50.44
N ALA A 13 77.81 -8.30 -50.77
CA ALA A 13 78.94 -8.96 -50.11
C ALA A 13 80.28 -8.24 -50.36
N ARG A 14 80.49 -7.69 -51.56
CA ARG A 14 81.69 -6.89 -51.90
C ARG A 14 81.67 -5.51 -51.26
N GLY A 15 80.50 -4.86 -51.14
CA GLY A 15 80.34 -3.61 -50.41
C GLY A 15 80.63 -3.76 -48.92
N ALA A 16 80.13 -4.83 -48.30
CA ALA A 16 80.40 -5.16 -46.90
C ALA A 16 81.90 -5.48 -46.66
N CYS A 17 82.53 -6.29 -47.53
CA CYS A 17 83.97 -6.55 -47.45
C CYS A 17 84.83 -5.28 -47.63
N ALA A 18 84.45 -4.38 -48.55
CA ALA A 18 85.17 -3.13 -48.76
C ALA A 18 85.01 -2.17 -47.57
N LEU A 19 83.82 -2.10 -46.95
CA LEU A 19 83.58 -1.34 -45.74
C LEU A 19 84.41 -1.89 -44.56
N VAL A 20 84.40 -3.20 -44.34
CA VAL A 20 85.17 -3.87 -43.28
C VAL A 20 86.68 -3.70 -43.48
N ARG A 21 87.16 -3.79 -44.72
CA ARG A 21 88.59 -3.60 -45.03
C ARG A 21 89.04 -2.15 -44.86
N ARG A 22 88.16 -1.18 -45.11
CA ARG A 22 88.41 0.26 -44.89
C ARG A 22 88.33 0.64 -43.41
N MET A 23 87.51 -0.05 -42.62
CA MET A 23 87.48 0.09 -41.15
C MET A 23 88.70 -0.55 -40.47
N ALA A 24 89.27 -1.62 -41.05
CA ALA A 24 90.46 -2.29 -40.51
C ALA A 24 91.77 -1.49 -40.67
N THR A 25 91.80 -0.46 -41.53
CA THR A 25 92.99 0.37 -41.79
C THR A 25 92.91 1.79 -41.21
N GLU A 26 91.83 2.14 -40.52
CA GLU A 26 91.60 3.47 -39.93
C GLU A 26 92.17 3.54 -38.51
N THR A 27 93.23 4.34 -38.32
CA THR A 27 93.93 4.49 -37.03
C THR A 27 93.43 5.67 -36.17
N ARG A 28 92.35 6.36 -36.55
CA ARG A 28 91.66 7.35 -35.69
C ARG A 28 90.63 6.69 -34.74
N GLY A 29 90.97 5.49 -34.26
CA GLY A 29 90.10 4.50 -33.63
C GLY A 29 89.56 4.81 -32.23
N ASN A 30 89.09 6.03 -31.96
CA ASN A 30 88.25 6.27 -30.78
C ASN A 30 86.78 5.93 -31.05
N VAL A 31 86.27 6.18 -32.27
CA VAL A 31 84.85 5.98 -32.60
C VAL A 31 84.45 4.50 -32.64
N ALA A 32 85.27 3.61 -33.22
CA ALA A 32 84.96 2.17 -33.27
C ALA A 32 85.03 1.52 -31.88
N MET A 33 85.94 1.97 -31.03
CA MET A 33 86.05 1.53 -29.64
C MET A 33 84.89 2.05 -28.79
N ILE A 34 84.51 3.34 -28.91
CA ILE A 34 83.34 3.92 -28.25
C ILE A 34 82.05 3.25 -28.74
N PHE A 35 81.91 2.98 -30.04
CA PHE A 35 80.76 2.27 -30.60
C PHE A 35 80.70 0.82 -30.12
N GLY A 36 81.82 0.10 -30.13
CA GLY A 36 81.90 -1.28 -29.61
C GLY A 36 81.62 -1.40 -28.11
N LEU A 37 81.99 -0.39 -27.32
CA LEU A 37 81.70 -0.32 -25.88
C LEU A 37 80.29 0.19 -25.55
N SER A 38 79.69 1.02 -26.42
CA SER A 38 78.32 1.54 -26.23
C SER A 38 77.23 0.65 -26.83
N MET A 39 77.55 -0.18 -27.83
CA MET A 39 76.60 -1.09 -28.45
C MET A 39 75.94 -2.07 -27.46
N PRO A 40 76.65 -2.71 -26.51
CA PRO A 40 76.02 -3.57 -25.51
C PRO A 40 75.02 -2.81 -24.64
N VAL A 41 75.31 -1.54 -24.30
CA VAL A 41 74.44 -0.69 -23.46
C VAL A 41 73.18 -0.28 -24.23
N LEU A 42 73.31 0.11 -25.51
CA LEU A 42 72.18 0.46 -26.36
C LEU A 42 71.26 -0.73 -26.65
N VAL A 43 71.85 -1.92 -26.86
CA VAL A 43 71.10 -3.16 -27.01
C VAL A 43 70.35 -3.47 -25.72
N LEU A 44 71.00 -3.42 -24.55
CA LEU A 44 70.34 -3.63 -23.25
C LEU A 44 69.19 -2.65 -23.00
N MET A 45 69.32 -1.36 -23.36
CA MET A 45 68.24 -0.38 -23.20
C MET A 45 67.04 -0.65 -24.11
N THR A 46 67.29 -0.92 -25.39
CA THR A 46 66.21 -1.19 -26.37
C THR A 46 65.47 -2.49 -26.03
N VAL A 47 66.23 -3.50 -25.63
CA VAL A 47 65.73 -4.81 -25.24
C VAL A 47 65.00 -4.78 -23.90
N GLY A 48 65.57 -4.11 -22.89
CA GLY A 48 64.94 -3.92 -21.59
C GLY A 48 63.61 -3.17 -21.71
N GLY A 49 63.51 -2.24 -22.66
CA GLY A 49 62.26 -1.56 -22.99
C GLY A 49 61.13 -2.50 -23.45
N VAL A 50 61.45 -3.58 -24.17
CA VAL A 50 60.45 -4.57 -24.61
C VAL A 50 59.91 -5.37 -23.43
N ASP A 51 60.77 -5.82 -22.52
CA ASP A 51 60.35 -6.56 -21.33
C ASP A 51 59.57 -5.65 -20.36
N ILE A 52 59.96 -4.38 -20.19
CA ILE A 52 59.20 -3.38 -19.44
C ILE A 52 57.83 -3.14 -20.08
N HIS A 53 57.75 -2.99 -21.40
CA HIS A 53 56.47 -2.81 -22.10
C HIS A 53 55.55 -4.02 -21.90
N ARG A 54 56.09 -5.25 -22.01
CA ARG A 54 55.31 -6.47 -21.74
C ARG A 54 54.84 -6.55 -20.30
N ALA A 55 55.73 -6.30 -19.33
CA ALA A 55 55.37 -6.28 -17.91
C ALA A 55 54.30 -5.22 -17.61
N SER A 56 54.42 -4.03 -18.21
CA SER A 56 53.43 -2.95 -18.06
C SER A 56 52.08 -3.32 -18.69
N THR A 57 52.08 -3.95 -19.86
CA THR A 57 50.84 -4.41 -20.52
C THR A 57 50.15 -5.48 -19.68
N VAL A 58 50.92 -6.44 -19.15
CA VAL A 58 50.38 -7.46 -18.25
C VAL A 58 49.84 -6.85 -16.95
N ARG A 59 50.51 -5.82 -16.40
CA ARG A 59 50.01 -5.11 -15.22
C ARG A 59 48.64 -4.51 -15.43
N VAL A 60 48.42 -3.83 -16.56
CA VAL A 60 47.12 -3.24 -16.91
C VAL A 60 46.06 -4.32 -17.06
N ASN A 61 46.36 -5.38 -17.83
CA ASN A 61 45.42 -6.48 -18.04
C ASN A 61 45.07 -7.23 -16.74
N LEU A 62 46.06 -7.40 -15.84
CA LEU A 62 45.86 -7.98 -14.52
C LEU A 62 45.00 -7.05 -13.65
N GLN A 63 45.24 -5.74 -13.69
CA GLN A 63 44.44 -4.77 -12.94
C GLN A 63 42.97 -4.82 -13.38
N ASP A 64 42.70 -4.79 -14.68
CA ASP A 64 41.33 -4.88 -15.23
C ASP A 64 40.64 -6.19 -14.82
N ALA A 65 41.36 -7.32 -14.91
CA ALA A 65 40.85 -8.62 -14.51
C ALA A 65 40.60 -8.72 -12.99
N LEU A 66 41.48 -8.10 -12.20
CA LEU A 66 41.38 -8.02 -10.75
C LEU A 66 40.20 -7.15 -10.33
N ASP A 67 40.02 -5.96 -10.91
CA ASP A 67 38.91 -5.05 -10.60
C ASP A 67 37.55 -5.71 -10.86
N ALA A 68 37.40 -6.41 -11.99
CA ALA A 68 36.20 -7.19 -12.28
C ALA A 68 35.97 -8.32 -11.28
N ALA A 69 37.05 -8.98 -10.83
CA ALA A 69 36.99 -10.06 -9.85
C ALA A 69 36.64 -9.55 -8.44
N THR A 70 37.24 -8.43 -8.00
CA THR A 70 36.97 -7.77 -6.71
C THR A 70 35.52 -7.32 -6.66
N LEU A 71 35.01 -6.72 -7.74
CA LEU A 71 33.60 -6.32 -7.85
C LEU A 71 32.67 -7.54 -7.79
N SER A 72 33.02 -8.63 -8.47
CA SER A 72 32.26 -9.88 -8.40
C SER A 72 32.25 -10.48 -6.99
N ALA A 73 33.36 -10.40 -6.26
CA ALA A 73 33.47 -10.86 -4.88
C ALA A 73 32.65 -9.97 -3.93
N ALA A 74 32.69 -8.64 -4.12
CA ALA A 74 31.91 -7.67 -3.34
C ALA A 74 30.39 -7.85 -3.50
N ARG A 75 29.93 -8.28 -4.67
CA ARG A 75 28.51 -8.61 -4.92
C ARG A 75 28.04 -9.93 -4.30
N SER A 76 28.97 -10.77 -3.83
CA SER A 76 28.59 -12.07 -3.28
C SER A 76 27.95 -11.93 -1.90
N PRO A 77 26.98 -12.79 -1.52
CA PRO A 77 26.28 -12.69 -0.24
C PRO A 77 27.16 -13.10 0.96
N TYR A 78 28.36 -13.61 0.73
CA TYR A 78 29.21 -14.16 1.79
C TYR A 78 29.95 -13.08 2.57
N THR A 79 30.25 -13.35 3.84
CA THR A 79 31.04 -12.45 4.72
C THR A 79 32.32 -13.11 5.23
N ALA A 80 32.39 -14.45 5.22
CA ALA A 80 33.59 -15.17 5.57
C ALA A 80 34.66 -15.03 4.48
N ASN A 81 35.89 -14.70 4.87
CA ASN A 81 37.01 -14.51 3.95
C ASN A 81 37.24 -15.72 3.03
N ILE A 82 36.98 -16.94 3.50
CA ILE A 82 37.11 -18.16 2.68
C ILE A 82 36.16 -18.19 1.49
N ASP A 83 34.93 -17.70 1.68
CA ASP A 83 33.91 -17.69 0.63
C ASP A 83 34.13 -16.52 -0.34
N ILE A 84 34.54 -15.36 0.18
CA ILE A 84 34.96 -14.20 -0.63
C ILE A 84 36.15 -14.58 -1.53
N GLN A 85 37.17 -15.22 -0.96
CA GLN A 85 38.32 -15.77 -1.69
C GLN A 85 37.87 -16.73 -2.80
N ARG A 86 36.94 -17.64 -2.51
CA ARG A 86 36.44 -18.61 -3.50
C ARG A 86 35.78 -17.91 -4.69
N VAL A 87 34.89 -16.94 -4.45
CA VAL A 87 34.17 -16.22 -5.51
C VAL A 87 35.12 -15.33 -6.31
N GLY A 88 35.96 -14.55 -5.63
CA GLY A 88 36.94 -13.67 -6.27
C GLY A 88 37.94 -14.44 -7.13
N MET A 89 38.48 -15.54 -6.61
CA MET A 89 39.42 -16.40 -7.33
C MET A 89 38.80 -17.03 -8.58
N ALA A 90 37.55 -17.51 -8.49
CA ALA A 90 36.85 -18.09 -9.63
C ALA A 90 36.66 -17.05 -10.76
N SER A 91 36.27 -15.83 -10.40
CA SER A 91 36.09 -14.72 -11.34
C SER A 91 37.42 -14.27 -11.95
N LEU A 92 38.47 -14.13 -11.14
CA LEU A 92 39.81 -13.77 -11.61
C LEU A 92 40.37 -14.80 -12.60
N LYS A 93 40.25 -16.10 -12.31
CA LYS A 93 40.66 -17.17 -13.23
C LYS A 93 39.86 -17.12 -14.53
N ALA A 94 38.58 -16.81 -14.48
CA ALA A 94 37.75 -16.68 -15.68
C ALA A 94 38.21 -15.50 -16.55
N ASN A 95 38.47 -14.34 -15.95
CA ASN A 95 38.93 -13.14 -16.65
C ASN A 95 40.35 -13.32 -17.23
N LEU A 96 41.25 -14.01 -16.52
CA LEU A 96 42.62 -14.26 -16.97
C LEU A 96 42.73 -15.26 -18.13
N LYS A 97 41.67 -16.03 -18.45
CA LYS A 97 41.66 -16.89 -19.66
C LYS A 97 41.83 -16.11 -20.96
N ALA A 98 41.49 -14.81 -20.96
CA ALA A 98 41.73 -13.93 -22.10
C ALA A 98 43.23 -13.67 -22.36
N TYR A 99 44.11 -14.02 -21.41
CA TYR A 99 45.53 -13.71 -21.44
C TYR A 99 46.41 -14.97 -21.23
N PRO A 100 46.60 -15.81 -22.27
CA PRO A 100 47.20 -17.15 -22.15
C PRO A 100 48.70 -17.18 -21.78
N ASN A 101 49.38 -16.04 -21.76
CA ASN A 101 50.82 -15.94 -21.47
C ASN A 101 51.14 -15.48 -20.04
N ILE A 102 50.17 -15.55 -19.14
CA ILE A 102 50.26 -15.10 -17.75
C ILE A 102 50.05 -16.30 -16.82
N THR A 103 50.99 -16.53 -15.91
CA THR A 103 50.84 -17.56 -14.86
C THR A 103 50.43 -16.89 -13.56
N LEU A 104 49.21 -17.16 -13.08
CA LEU A 104 48.70 -16.64 -11.81
C LEU A 104 49.36 -17.37 -10.63
N ARG A 105 49.85 -16.60 -9.65
CA ARG A 105 50.31 -17.15 -8.37
C ARG A 105 49.14 -17.21 -7.39
N GLU A 106 48.42 -18.33 -7.42
CA GLU A 106 47.22 -18.51 -6.60
C GLU A 106 47.50 -18.35 -5.09
N ALA A 107 48.67 -18.81 -4.63
CA ALA A 107 49.09 -18.68 -3.23
C ALA A 107 49.34 -17.24 -2.77
N ASP A 108 49.70 -16.35 -3.71
CA ASP A 108 49.95 -14.93 -3.44
C ASP A 108 48.74 -14.05 -3.80
N THR A 109 47.59 -14.66 -4.09
CA THR A 109 46.37 -13.96 -4.47
C THR A 109 45.37 -14.02 -3.32
N THR A 110 44.90 -12.86 -2.86
CA THR A 110 43.99 -12.74 -1.72
C THR A 110 42.80 -11.86 -2.07
N PHE A 111 41.64 -12.20 -1.52
CA PHE A 111 40.43 -11.41 -1.47
C PHE A 111 39.94 -11.48 -0.02
N VAL A 112 39.92 -10.34 0.65
CA VAL A 112 39.58 -10.23 2.08
C VAL A 112 38.55 -9.12 2.23
N LEU A 113 37.52 -9.38 3.04
CA LEU A 113 36.59 -8.35 3.48
C LEU A 113 37.13 -7.75 4.79
N ASN A 114 37.38 -6.45 4.81
CA ASN A 114 37.83 -5.76 6.02
C ASN A 114 36.63 -5.40 6.94
N SER A 115 36.91 -4.78 8.09
CA SER A 115 35.87 -4.37 9.05
C SER A 115 34.99 -3.22 8.56
N ASP A 116 35.42 -2.52 7.52
CA ASP A 116 34.75 -1.34 6.94
C ASP A 116 33.95 -1.73 5.68
N ASP A 117 33.63 -3.01 5.51
CA ASP A 117 32.93 -3.58 4.36
C ASP A 117 33.64 -3.36 2.99
N VAL A 118 34.95 -3.11 2.99
CA VAL A 118 35.76 -3.01 1.77
C VAL A 118 36.34 -4.38 1.43
N VAL A 119 36.07 -4.86 0.21
CA VAL A 119 36.76 -6.03 -0.35
C VAL A 119 38.09 -5.57 -0.93
N ILE A 120 39.17 -6.05 -0.33
CA ILE A 120 40.54 -5.78 -0.75
C ILE A 120 41.07 -7.02 -1.47
N ALA A 121 41.48 -6.84 -2.72
CA ALA A 121 42.06 -7.89 -3.53
C ALA A 121 43.51 -7.56 -3.92
N SER A 122 44.39 -8.54 -3.78
CA SER A 122 45.76 -8.47 -4.29
C SER A 122 46.04 -9.71 -5.11
N ALA A 123 46.69 -9.53 -6.26
CA ALA A 123 47.09 -10.64 -7.13
C ALA A 123 48.51 -10.42 -7.65
N LYS A 124 49.25 -11.52 -7.81
CA LYS A 124 50.57 -11.54 -8.44
C LYS A 124 50.60 -12.52 -9.59
N VAL A 125 51.26 -12.10 -10.67
CA VAL A 125 51.47 -12.95 -11.85
C VAL A 125 52.93 -12.95 -12.26
N ASP A 126 53.37 -14.08 -12.80
CA ASP A 126 54.70 -14.24 -13.35
C ASP A 126 54.67 -13.94 -14.86
N VAL A 127 55.42 -12.93 -15.29
CA VAL A 127 55.55 -12.54 -16.70
C VAL A 127 56.87 -13.06 -17.24
N LYS A 128 56.80 -13.99 -18.19
CA LYS A 128 58.01 -14.50 -18.86
C LYS A 128 58.70 -13.38 -19.63
N THR A 129 59.96 -13.09 -19.32
CA THR A 129 60.77 -12.13 -20.07
C THR A 129 61.17 -12.72 -21.42
N LEU A 130 61.21 -11.90 -22.49
CA LEU A 130 61.72 -12.36 -23.79
C LEU A 130 63.24 -12.28 -23.84
N VAL A 131 63.84 -11.35 -23.09
CA VAL A 131 65.22 -10.98 -23.35
C VAL A 131 66.09 -10.75 -22.11
N ALA A 132 65.52 -10.66 -20.90
CA ALA A 132 66.31 -10.75 -19.66
C ALA A 132 67.09 -12.09 -19.52
N ASN A 133 66.81 -13.08 -20.37
CA ASN A 133 67.62 -14.29 -20.56
C ASN A 133 68.81 -14.09 -21.53
N ILE A 134 69.51 -12.94 -21.48
CA ILE A 134 70.77 -12.75 -22.21
C ILE A 134 71.91 -13.36 -21.40
N PHE A 135 72.52 -14.42 -21.96
CA PHE A 135 73.71 -15.07 -21.44
C PHE A 135 74.95 -14.27 -21.88
N LEU A 136 75.66 -13.62 -20.95
CA LEU A 136 76.98 -13.01 -21.20
C LEU A 136 78.06 -13.96 -20.64
N PRO A 137 78.80 -14.70 -21.49
CA PRO A 137 80.03 -15.35 -21.04
C PRO A 137 81.04 -14.27 -20.60
N PRO A 138 81.73 -14.36 -19.45
CA PRO A 138 81.84 -15.51 -18.53
C PRO A 138 80.93 -15.47 -17.28
N TYR A 139 79.97 -14.55 -17.16
CA TYR A 139 79.34 -14.19 -15.87
C TYR A 139 78.00 -14.86 -15.53
N GLY A 140 77.48 -15.79 -16.34
CA GLY A 140 76.26 -16.54 -16.00
C GLY A 140 74.96 -15.71 -16.04
N LYS A 141 73.82 -16.34 -15.68
CA LYS A 141 72.48 -15.72 -15.72
C LYS A 141 72.43 -14.50 -14.79
N PHE A 142 72.06 -13.33 -15.34
CA PHE A 142 71.99 -12.08 -14.57
C PHE A 142 70.61 -11.84 -13.92
N MET A 143 69.54 -12.38 -14.50
CA MET A 143 68.14 -12.14 -14.09
C MET A 143 67.32 -13.42 -14.18
N ASP A 144 66.28 -13.50 -13.37
CA ASP A 144 65.32 -14.60 -13.35
C ASP A 144 64.46 -14.62 -14.64
N ASP A 145 63.95 -15.78 -15.04
CA ASP A 145 63.22 -15.93 -16.32
C ASP A 145 61.85 -15.19 -16.30
N TYR A 146 61.40 -14.76 -15.12
CA TYR A 146 60.11 -14.15 -14.87
C TYR A 146 60.23 -12.84 -14.06
N ILE A 147 59.45 -11.85 -14.45
CA ILE A 147 59.23 -10.63 -13.66
C ILE A 147 57.87 -10.77 -12.95
N GLN A 148 57.88 -10.56 -11.64
CA GLN A 148 56.66 -10.55 -10.83
C GLN A 148 55.95 -9.20 -11.00
N VAL A 149 54.69 -9.27 -11.41
CA VAL A 149 53.82 -8.10 -11.54
C VAL A 149 52.64 -8.26 -10.60
N GLY A 150 52.43 -7.24 -9.75
CA GLY A 150 51.33 -7.18 -8.80
C GLY A 150 50.26 -6.17 -9.21
N ALA A 151 49.01 -6.47 -8.86
CA ALA A 151 47.87 -5.56 -8.94
C ALA A 151 47.15 -5.51 -7.58
N HIS A 152 46.48 -4.40 -7.32
CA HIS A 152 45.76 -4.13 -6.08
C HIS A 152 44.42 -3.46 -6.40
N SER A 153 43.34 -3.93 -5.79
CA SER A 153 41.99 -3.47 -6.08
C SER A 153 41.17 -3.41 -4.79
N GLU A 154 40.39 -2.35 -4.62
CA GLU A 154 39.52 -2.14 -3.46
C GLU A 154 38.13 -1.80 -3.96
N VAL A 155 37.12 -2.48 -3.43
CA VAL A 155 35.71 -2.20 -3.73
C VAL A 155 34.95 -2.08 -2.41
N ASP A 156 34.36 -0.92 -2.17
CA ASP A 156 33.47 -0.69 -1.04
C ASP A 156 32.15 -1.44 -1.27
N ARG A 157 31.80 -2.33 -0.35
CA ARG A 157 30.51 -3.00 -0.33
C ARG A 157 29.52 -2.14 0.43
N SER A 158 29.30 -0.90 -0.03
CA SER A 158 28.33 0.00 0.57
C SER A 158 26.94 -0.60 0.40
N SER A 159 26.50 -1.32 1.42
CA SER A 159 25.15 -1.86 1.52
C SER A 159 24.27 -0.79 2.14
N ARG A 160 22.97 -0.83 1.86
CA ARG A 160 21.99 0.05 2.48
C ARG A 160 20.92 -0.75 3.22
N ASN A 161 20.18 -0.09 4.09
CA ASN A 161 18.99 -0.66 4.69
C ASN A 161 17.93 -0.91 3.62
N VAL A 162 17.03 -1.86 3.86
CA VAL A 162 15.93 -2.19 2.94
C VAL A 162 14.60 -2.13 3.67
N GLU A 163 13.66 -1.38 3.11
CA GLU A 163 12.27 -1.31 3.58
C GLU A 163 11.33 -1.56 2.40
N VAL A 164 10.53 -2.62 2.48
CA VAL A 164 9.61 -3.01 1.41
C VAL A 164 8.17 -2.98 1.91
N SER A 165 7.25 -2.40 1.16
CA SER A 165 5.81 -2.53 1.40
C SER A 165 5.19 -3.45 0.37
N LEU A 166 4.54 -4.52 0.82
CA LEU A 166 3.79 -5.44 -0.03
C LEU A 166 2.31 -5.06 0.01
N VAL A 167 1.85 -4.47 -1.09
CA VAL A 167 0.44 -4.12 -1.32
C VAL A 167 -0.20 -5.28 -2.07
N LEU A 168 -1.07 -6.02 -1.38
CA LEU A 168 -1.53 -7.33 -1.80
C LEU A 168 -3.05 -7.32 -1.94
N ASP A 169 -3.52 -7.64 -3.15
CA ASP A 169 -4.92 -7.76 -3.48
C ASP A 169 -5.49 -9.04 -2.87
N VAL A 170 -6.46 -8.88 -1.96
CA VAL A 170 -7.20 -9.99 -1.34
C VAL A 170 -8.69 -9.88 -1.65
N THR A 171 -9.01 -9.39 -2.85
CA THR A 171 -10.40 -9.19 -3.28
C THR A 171 -11.10 -10.51 -3.60
N GLY A 172 -12.42 -10.48 -3.76
CA GLY A 172 -13.20 -11.69 -4.05
C GLY A 172 -12.79 -12.41 -5.35
N SER A 173 -12.19 -11.71 -6.33
CA SER A 173 -11.65 -12.34 -7.55
C SER A 173 -10.42 -13.21 -7.30
N MET A 174 -9.77 -13.06 -6.15
CA MET A 174 -8.62 -13.85 -5.72
C MET A 174 -9.01 -15.19 -5.09
N ASP A 175 -10.29 -15.51 -4.94
CA ASP A 175 -10.70 -16.75 -4.28
C ASP A 175 -10.17 -18.03 -4.97
N GLY A 176 -10.02 -19.10 -4.19
CA GLY A 176 -9.48 -20.37 -4.68
C GLY A 176 -7.95 -20.37 -4.87
N ASP A 177 -7.49 -20.82 -6.03
CA ASP A 177 -6.06 -21.06 -6.27
C ASP A 177 -5.23 -19.77 -6.34
N ARG A 178 -5.85 -18.64 -6.71
CA ARG A 178 -5.16 -17.33 -6.83
C ARG A 178 -4.66 -16.82 -5.49
N ILE A 179 -5.49 -16.84 -4.44
CA ILE A 179 -5.07 -16.44 -3.09
C ILE A 179 -4.03 -17.42 -2.54
N SER A 180 -4.12 -18.71 -2.85
CA SER A 180 -3.08 -19.69 -2.47
C SER A 180 -1.74 -19.34 -3.11
N ALA A 181 -1.72 -19.10 -4.42
CA ALA A 181 -0.52 -18.70 -5.15
C ALA A 181 0.08 -17.38 -4.63
N LEU A 182 -0.77 -16.39 -4.34
CA LEU A 182 -0.34 -15.12 -3.74
C LEU A 182 0.35 -15.35 -2.39
N ARG A 183 -0.25 -16.19 -1.52
CA ARG A 183 0.31 -16.49 -0.21
C ARG A 183 1.69 -17.12 -0.33
N ASP A 184 1.90 -18.03 -1.28
CA ASP A 184 3.18 -18.72 -1.44
C ASP A 184 4.24 -17.80 -2.06
N ALA A 185 3.91 -17.10 -3.15
CA ALA A 185 4.80 -16.11 -3.78
C ALA A 185 5.22 -14.99 -2.82
N ALA A 186 4.30 -14.50 -1.97
CA ALA A 186 4.60 -13.47 -1.00
C ALA A 186 5.51 -13.97 0.14
N LYS A 187 5.38 -15.24 0.58
CA LYS A 187 6.30 -15.84 1.57
C LYS A 187 7.70 -15.97 0.98
N ASP A 188 7.81 -16.40 -0.26
CA ASP A 188 9.11 -16.54 -0.95
C ASP A 188 9.80 -15.18 -1.09
N LEU A 189 9.05 -14.13 -1.44
CA LEU A 189 9.59 -12.76 -1.47
C LEU A 189 10.07 -12.29 -0.08
N VAL A 190 9.33 -12.61 0.99
CA VAL A 190 9.77 -12.32 2.36
C VAL A 190 11.08 -13.05 2.69
N ASP A 191 11.21 -14.31 2.29
CA ASP A 191 12.43 -15.10 2.53
C ASP A 191 13.63 -14.59 1.70
N LEU A 192 13.40 -13.98 0.53
CA LEU A 192 14.44 -13.33 -0.27
C LEU A 192 14.88 -11.97 0.29
N VAL A 193 13.94 -11.15 0.75
CA VAL A 193 14.21 -9.76 1.13
C VAL A 193 14.67 -9.63 2.59
N VAL A 194 14.04 -10.35 3.51
CA VAL A 194 14.30 -10.22 4.95
C VAL A 194 15.43 -11.14 5.38
N GLN A 195 16.56 -10.55 5.78
CA GLN A 195 17.72 -11.26 6.27
C GLN A 195 17.61 -11.65 7.75
N ASP A 196 18.31 -12.72 8.14
CA ASP A 196 18.43 -13.11 9.56
C ASP A 196 19.25 -12.12 10.38
N VAL A 197 20.31 -11.57 9.77
CA VAL A 197 21.19 -10.59 10.40
C VAL A 197 20.72 -9.18 10.04
N GLN A 198 20.45 -8.37 11.06
CA GLN A 198 19.87 -7.03 10.93
C GLN A 198 20.85 -5.90 11.28
N SER A 199 22.15 -6.22 11.38
CA SER A 199 23.24 -5.29 11.70
C SER A 199 24.46 -5.59 10.83
N PRO A 200 25.17 -4.58 10.29
CA PRO A 200 24.92 -3.14 10.43
C PRO A 200 23.73 -2.61 9.61
N TYR A 201 23.24 -3.38 8.63
CA TYR A 201 22.10 -3.00 7.78
C TYR A 201 20.89 -3.91 8.04
N TYR A 202 19.70 -3.31 8.11
CA TYR A 202 18.46 -4.04 8.34
C TYR A 202 17.66 -4.25 7.04
N SER A 203 16.74 -5.21 7.09
CA SER A 203 15.77 -5.48 6.03
C SER A 203 14.40 -5.78 6.65
N LYS A 204 13.40 -4.99 6.27
CA LYS A 204 12.05 -5.06 6.83
C LYS A 204 11.00 -5.04 5.74
N VAL A 205 9.90 -5.75 6.00
CA VAL A 205 8.74 -5.80 5.12
C VAL A 205 7.49 -5.37 5.88
N ALA A 206 6.65 -4.56 5.26
CA ALA A 206 5.30 -4.24 5.69
C ALA A 206 4.29 -4.96 4.80
N LEU A 207 3.16 -5.39 5.38
CA LEU A 207 2.09 -6.07 4.66
C LEU A 207 0.83 -5.23 4.64
N ILE A 208 0.27 -5.04 3.45
CA ILE A 208 -0.93 -4.24 3.21
C ILE A 208 -1.90 -5.10 2.40
N PRO A 209 -2.64 -6.02 3.05
CA PRO A 209 -3.78 -6.65 2.41
C PRO A 209 -4.86 -5.61 2.17
N TYR A 210 -5.38 -5.53 0.95
CA TYR A 210 -6.47 -4.62 0.61
C TYR A 210 -7.58 -5.35 -0.16
N SER A 211 -8.79 -4.85 0.02
CA SER A 211 -9.96 -5.25 -0.76
C SER A 211 -10.70 -3.98 -1.17
N ASN A 212 -11.96 -3.83 -0.78
CA ASN A 212 -12.73 -2.61 -0.95
C ASN A 212 -12.24 -1.52 0.01
N SER A 213 -11.54 -1.92 1.06
CA SER A 213 -10.97 -1.03 2.06
C SER A 213 -9.65 -1.59 2.57
N VAL A 214 -9.03 -0.89 3.51
CA VAL A 214 -7.87 -1.38 4.27
C VAL A 214 -8.26 -1.45 5.73
N ASN A 215 -7.84 -2.51 6.43
CA ASN A 215 -7.99 -2.64 7.87
C ASN A 215 -6.69 -2.20 8.56
N PRO A 216 -6.64 -1.02 9.22
CA PRO A 216 -5.45 -0.57 9.94
C PRO A 216 -5.11 -1.46 11.13
N GLY A 217 -6.06 -2.22 11.67
CA GLY A 217 -5.98 -2.83 12.99
C GLY A 217 -6.60 -1.94 14.07
N SER A 218 -7.28 -2.56 15.03
CA SER A 218 -8.06 -1.87 16.07
C SER A 218 -7.24 -0.90 16.90
N SER A 219 -5.95 -1.19 17.12
CA SER A 219 -5.02 -0.35 17.88
C SER A 219 -4.71 1.00 17.21
N TYR A 220 -4.77 1.08 15.88
CA TYR A 220 -4.37 2.28 15.13
C TYR A 220 -5.56 3.03 14.54
N LEU A 221 -6.74 2.41 14.52
CA LEU A 221 -7.91 2.87 13.80
C LEU A 221 -8.30 4.32 14.12
N ASN A 222 -8.44 4.67 15.40
CA ASN A 222 -8.83 6.02 15.81
C ASN A 222 -7.71 7.05 15.62
N THR A 223 -6.45 6.62 15.63
CA THR A 223 -5.31 7.49 15.33
C THR A 223 -5.34 7.91 13.86
N VAL A 224 -5.66 6.99 12.95
CA VAL A 224 -5.62 7.27 11.51
C VAL A 224 -6.87 7.94 10.98
N ARG A 225 -8.07 7.61 11.48
CA ARG A 225 -9.35 8.15 10.99
C ARG A 225 -10.02 9.16 11.93
N GLY A 226 -9.49 9.32 13.14
CA GLY A 226 -10.11 10.09 14.21
C GLY A 226 -11.13 9.29 15.03
N ALA A 227 -11.48 9.82 16.20
CA ALA A 227 -12.51 9.25 17.06
C ALA A 227 -13.89 9.29 16.37
N VAL A 228 -14.75 8.36 16.78
CA VAL A 228 -16.14 8.27 16.35
C VAL A 228 -17.04 8.85 17.44
N VAL A 229 -18.02 9.65 17.04
CA VAL A 229 -19.03 10.18 17.97
C VAL A 229 -20.03 9.08 18.31
N GLY A 230 -20.12 8.76 19.59
CA GLY A 230 -21.03 7.73 20.12
C GLY A 230 -22.45 8.25 20.40
N SER A 231 -23.22 7.48 21.17
CA SER A 231 -24.58 7.89 21.58
C SER A 231 -24.60 8.78 22.81
N THR A 232 -25.68 9.54 22.89
CA THR A 232 -26.15 10.21 24.10
C THR A 232 -27.33 9.44 24.69
N ASN A 233 -27.43 9.34 26.01
CA ASN A 233 -28.58 8.69 26.65
C ASN A 233 -29.85 9.52 26.46
N ILE A 234 -30.94 8.85 26.11
CA ILE A 234 -32.28 9.43 26.15
C ILE A 234 -32.81 9.29 27.59
N SER A 235 -33.32 10.39 28.15
CA SER A 235 -33.92 10.42 29.49
C SER A 235 -35.43 10.62 29.44
N GLY A 236 -35.97 11.03 28.30
CA GLY A 236 -37.41 11.18 28.09
C GLY A 236 -37.77 11.27 26.62
N ALA A 237 -38.98 10.80 26.30
CA ALA A 237 -39.60 11.00 25.00
C ALA A 237 -41.08 11.30 25.20
N VAL A 238 -41.56 12.41 24.65
CA VAL A 238 -42.93 12.91 24.88
C VAL A 238 -43.56 13.30 23.55
N LEU A 239 -44.80 12.88 23.33
CA LEU A 239 -45.59 13.31 22.17
C LEU A 239 -45.93 14.80 22.28
N ASN A 240 -45.74 15.54 21.21
CA ASN A 240 -46.06 16.95 21.12
C ASN A 240 -47.56 17.12 20.85
N LEU A 241 -48.30 17.22 21.95
CA LEU A 241 -49.75 17.47 21.96
C LEU A 241 -50.03 18.93 22.31
N THR A 242 -51.12 19.46 21.77
CA THR A 242 -51.56 20.84 21.96
C THR A 242 -53.05 20.92 22.30
N GLY A 243 -53.46 22.04 22.89
CA GLY A 243 -54.82 22.25 23.37
C GLY A 243 -55.20 21.35 24.55
N ASP A 244 -56.46 21.48 24.97
CA ASP A 244 -56.99 20.74 26.12
C ASP A 244 -57.22 19.27 25.77
N GLN A 245 -56.85 18.38 26.70
CA GLN A 245 -57.25 16.99 26.66
C GLN A 245 -58.77 16.86 26.91
N LYS A 246 -59.48 16.15 26.04
CA LYS A 246 -60.93 15.91 26.13
C LYS A 246 -61.23 14.46 26.48
N THR A 247 -62.31 14.24 27.24
CA THR A 247 -62.76 12.90 27.63
C THR A 247 -63.51 12.23 26.48
N ILE A 248 -63.22 10.95 26.24
CA ILE A 248 -64.02 10.08 25.39
C ILE A 248 -65.06 9.39 26.26
N SER A 249 -66.33 9.65 26.00
CA SER A 249 -67.46 9.05 26.74
C SER A 249 -68.07 7.85 26.04
N ALA A 250 -67.89 7.73 24.72
CA ALA A 250 -68.30 6.56 23.95
C ALA A 250 -67.47 6.39 22.68
N ALA A 251 -67.36 5.15 22.20
CA ALA A 251 -66.83 4.81 20.89
C ALA A 251 -67.69 3.71 20.25
N THR A 252 -68.11 3.90 19.00
CA THR A 252 -69.02 2.98 18.31
C THR A 252 -68.30 1.78 17.69
N LYS A 253 -68.90 0.59 17.72
CA LYS A 253 -68.47 -0.57 16.91
C LYS A 253 -68.92 -0.44 15.44
N ALA A 254 -68.38 0.53 14.72
CA ALA A 254 -68.77 0.90 13.35
C ALA A 254 -67.56 1.12 12.44
N ARG A 255 -67.82 1.39 11.14
CA ARG A 255 -66.81 1.76 10.14
C ARG A 255 -67.26 3.02 9.37
N PRO A 256 -66.69 4.21 9.66
CA PRO A 256 -65.63 4.46 10.63
C PRO A 256 -66.12 4.39 12.09
N VAL A 257 -65.18 4.26 13.03
CA VAL A 257 -65.45 4.46 14.46
C VAL A 257 -65.84 5.93 14.69
N VAL A 258 -66.98 6.16 15.34
CA VAL A 258 -67.41 7.47 15.84
C VAL A 258 -67.04 7.57 17.32
N ILE A 259 -66.36 8.64 17.68
CA ILE A 259 -66.02 9.00 19.06
C ILE A 259 -67.01 10.05 19.55
N THR A 260 -67.53 9.86 20.77
CA THR A 260 -68.31 10.86 21.49
C THR A 260 -67.40 11.55 22.50
N SER A 261 -67.24 12.86 22.35
CA SER A 261 -66.49 13.74 23.25
C SER A 261 -67.14 15.12 23.24
N THR A 262 -67.81 15.47 24.35
CA THR A 262 -68.64 16.69 24.43
C THR A 262 -67.80 17.96 24.28
N LYS A 263 -68.25 18.89 23.42
CA LYS A 263 -67.59 20.17 23.12
C LYS A 263 -66.08 20.01 22.87
N HIS A 264 -65.72 19.04 22.03
CA HIS A 264 -64.33 18.66 21.82
C HIS A 264 -63.48 19.77 21.18
N GLY A 265 -64.08 20.65 20.36
CA GLY A 265 -63.41 21.81 19.76
C GLY A 265 -62.47 21.50 18.58
N PHE A 266 -62.20 20.23 18.28
CA PHE A 266 -61.46 19.81 17.08
C PHE A 266 -62.17 20.20 15.78
N SER A 267 -61.39 20.35 14.70
CA SER A 267 -61.84 20.61 13.33
C SER A 267 -61.64 19.38 12.43
N ASN A 268 -62.38 19.30 11.32
CA ASN A 268 -62.11 18.26 10.32
C ASN A 268 -60.70 18.46 9.75
N GLY A 269 -59.92 17.38 9.64
CA GLY A 269 -58.51 17.42 9.27
C GLY A 269 -57.55 17.56 10.45
N ASP A 270 -58.03 17.85 11.67
CA ASP A 270 -57.17 17.82 12.85
C ASP A 270 -56.69 16.40 13.12
N VAL A 271 -55.40 16.26 13.44
CA VAL A 271 -54.82 15.01 13.92
C VAL A 271 -54.90 14.97 15.43
N VAL A 272 -55.46 13.90 15.97
CA VAL A 272 -55.70 13.71 17.40
C VAL A 272 -55.09 12.40 17.88
N TRP A 273 -54.58 12.43 19.11
CA TRP A 273 -54.02 11.29 19.80
C TRP A 273 -55.02 10.73 20.81
N VAL A 274 -55.28 9.42 20.75
CA VAL A 274 -56.24 8.74 21.64
C VAL A 274 -55.53 7.86 22.65
N THR A 275 -55.87 7.99 23.93
CA THR A 275 -55.28 7.20 25.04
C THR A 275 -56.31 6.79 26.08
N GLY A 276 -55.99 5.78 26.88
CA GLY A 276 -56.77 5.40 28.07
C GLY A 276 -58.18 4.88 27.81
N VAL A 277 -58.56 4.59 26.57
CA VAL A 277 -59.87 4.02 26.21
C VAL A 277 -59.99 2.63 26.82
N SER A 278 -61.00 2.45 27.67
CA SER A 278 -61.32 1.18 28.30
C SER A 278 -62.29 0.36 27.45
N GLY A 279 -62.16 -0.95 27.50
CA GLY A 279 -62.91 -1.86 26.63
C GLY A 279 -62.34 -1.88 25.22
N MET A 280 -62.50 -0.79 24.44
CA MET A 280 -62.02 -0.64 23.05
C MET A 280 -60.54 -0.23 22.97
N THR A 281 -59.65 -1.01 23.58
CA THR A 281 -58.23 -0.68 23.75
C THR A 281 -57.44 -0.59 22.45
N GLN A 282 -57.98 -1.15 21.35
CA GLN A 282 -57.39 -1.09 20.00
C GLN A 282 -57.22 0.36 19.49
N LEU A 283 -57.97 1.30 20.06
CA LEU A 283 -57.87 2.72 19.74
C LEU A 283 -56.68 3.42 20.40
N ASN A 284 -56.13 2.86 21.48
CA ASN A 284 -55.14 3.56 22.30
C ASN A 284 -53.77 3.65 21.64
N ASN A 285 -53.08 4.74 21.95
CA ASN A 285 -51.70 5.03 21.57
C ASN A 285 -51.51 5.10 20.04
N LYS A 286 -52.48 5.74 19.37
CA LYS A 286 -52.48 5.98 17.92
C LYS A 286 -52.96 7.38 17.59
N ALA A 287 -52.44 7.91 16.48
CA ALA A 287 -52.93 9.13 15.86
C ALA A 287 -54.09 8.83 14.91
N TYR A 288 -55.09 9.70 14.90
CA TYR A 288 -56.23 9.64 13.98
C TYR A 288 -56.55 11.01 13.42
N VAL A 289 -57.11 11.05 12.22
CA VAL A 289 -57.64 12.25 11.59
C VAL A 289 -59.12 12.39 11.92
N VAL A 290 -59.49 13.54 12.46
CA VAL A 290 -60.88 13.92 12.75
C VAL A 290 -61.62 14.20 11.44
N THR A 291 -62.72 13.50 11.21
CA THR A 291 -63.59 13.71 10.03
C THR A 291 -65.06 13.75 10.48
N ASN A 292 -65.94 14.35 9.66
CA ASN A 292 -67.38 14.42 9.89
C ASN A 292 -67.76 14.86 11.32
N LYS A 293 -67.05 15.86 11.84
CA LYS A 293 -67.29 16.36 13.20
C LYS A 293 -68.69 16.97 13.37
N THR A 294 -69.22 16.82 14.57
CA THR A 294 -70.30 17.66 15.12
C THR A 294 -69.73 18.51 16.26
N THR A 295 -70.57 19.00 17.18
CA THR A 295 -70.11 19.63 18.42
C THR A 295 -69.57 18.62 19.42
N ASP A 296 -70.12 17.40 19.41
CA ASP A 296 -69.93 16.39 20.47
C ASP A 296 -69.42 15.04 19.95
N THR A 297 -69.30 14.88 18.63
CA THR A 297 -68.87 13.63 18.00
C THR A 297 -67.97 13.86 16.80
N PHE A 298 -67.16 12.86 16.45
CA PHE A 298 -66.38 12.85 15.21
C PHE A 298 -66.02 11.43 14.78
N GLU A 299 -65.76 11.24 13.48
CA GLU A 299 -65.30 9.98 12.90
C GLU A 299 -63.76 9.89 12.90
N LEU A 300 -63.24 8.68 13.13
CA LEU A 300 -61.80 8.39 13.09
C LEU A 300 -61.38 7.83 11.72
N TYR A 301 -60.36 8.47 11.14
CA TYR A 301 -59.62 7.99 9.97
C TYR A 301 -58.15 7.79 10.35
N THR A 302 -57.46 6.86 9.71
CA THR A 302 -55.99 6.73 9.84
C THR A 302 -55.32 7.97 9.24
N THR A 303 -54.06 8.22 9.60
CA THR A 303 -53.24 9.28 8.98
C THR A 303 -53.03 9.06 7.48
N SER A 304 -53.17 7.81 7.00
CA SER A 304 -53.21 7.43 5.58
C SER A 304 -54.57 7.60 4.90
N GLY A 305 -55.58 8.14 5.59
CA GLY A 305 -56.91 8.42 5.04
C GLY A 305 -57.90 7.25 4.99
N SER A 306 -57.57 6.10 5.62
CA SER A 306 -58.47 4.95 5.68
C SER A 306 -59.46 5.05 6.85
N ARG A 307 -60.72 4.64 6.66
CA ARG A 307 -61.73 4.55 7.74
C ARG A 307 -61.28 3.55 8.81
N VAL A 308 -61.26 3.95 10.08
CA VAL A 308 -60.97 3.04 11.19
C VAL A 308 -62.13 2.07 11.38
N ASP A 309 -61.89 0.77 11.24
CA ASP A 309 -62.92 -0.27 11.33
C ASP A 309 -63.00 -0.88 12.74
N GLY A 310 -63.94 -0.40 13.54
CA GLY A 310 -64.13 -0.86 14.91
C GLY A 310 -65.16 -1.98 15.08
N ARG A 311 -65.72 -2.54 13.99
CA ARG A 311 -66.76 -3.59 14.07
C ARG A 311 -66.29 -4.82 14.85
N ASN A 312 -65.01 -5.15 14.72
CA ASN A 312 -64.37 -6.27 15.41
C ASN A 312 -63.61 -5.85 16.68
N TYR A 313 -63.65 -4.58 17.07
CA TYR A 313 -63.03 -4.14 18.31
C TYR A 313 -63.86 -4.55 19.52
N SER A 314 -63.20 -4.56 20.67
CA SER A 314 -63.84 -4.74 21.96
C SER A 314 -64.83 -3.60 22.23
N THR A 315 -65.91 -3.89 22.95
CA THR A 315 -66.92 -2.87 23.28
C THR A 315 -66.33 -1.82 24.20
N HIS A 316 -66.50 -0.54 23.87
CA HIS A 316 -66.08 0.57 24.72
C HIS A 316 -66.75 0.50 26.10
N SER A 317 -65.99 0.78 27.15
CA SER A 317 -66.49 0.85 28.52
C SER A 317 -65.87 2.01 29.29
N GLY A 318 -66.59 2.54 30.27
CA GLY A 318 -66.11 3.62 31.14
C GLY A 318 -65.89 4.96 30.42
N SER A 319 -65.16 5.87 31.08
CA SER A 319 -64.86 7.22 30.60
C SER A 319 -63.41 7.63 30.87
N ALA A 320 -62.51 6.64 30.99
CA ALA A 320 -61.07 6.85 31.16
C ALA A 320 -60.39 7.30 29.85
N GLY A 321 -61.06 7.11 28.71
CA GLY A 321 -60.57 7.50 27.40
C GLY A 321 -60.33 9.00 27.30
N ARG A 322 -59.25 9.38 26.63
CA ARG A 322 -58.84 10.75 26.39
C ARG A 322 -58.46 10.93 24.93
N VAL A 323 -58.73 12.13 24.41
CA VAL A 323 -58.31 12.57 23.09
C VAL A 323 -57.74 13.97 23.17
N GLN A 324 -56.63 14.23 22.48
CA GLN A 324 -55.99 15.53 22.44
C GLN A 324 -55.42 15.80 21.06
N LYS A 325 -55.36 17.07 20.64
CA LYS A 325 -54.85 17.46 19.32
C LYS A 325 -53.32 17.32 19.28
N CYS A 326 -52.78 16.84 18.17
CA CYS A 326 -51.35 16.85 17.91
C CYS A 326 -50.91 18.23 17.45
N GLN A 327 -49.71 18.66 17.86
CA GLN A 327 -49.17 19.97 17.47
C GLN A 327 -48.91 20.05 15.94
N ASN A 328 -48.58 18.92 15.32
CA ASN A 328 -48.39 18.78 13.87
C ASN A 328 -49.17 17.56 13.33
N ASN A 329 -49.15 17.38 12.01
CA ASN A 329 -49.95 16.35 11.33
C ASN A 329 -49.50 14.90 11.64
N ASN A 330 -48.30 14.70 12.16
CA ASN A 330 -47.75 13.36 12.45
C ASN A 330 -47.45 13.13 13.93
N CYS A 331 -47.95 13.99 14.83
CA CYS A 331 -47.70 13.91 16.27
C CYS A 331 -46.20 13.74 16.60
N SER A 332 -45.38 14.74 16.27
CA SER A 332 -43.93 14.72 16.56
C SER A 332 -43.64 14.32 17.99
N VAL A 333 -42.49 13.67 18.19
CA VAL A 333 -42.00 13.29 19.51
C VAL A 333 -40.84 14.22 19.86
N THR A 334 -40.92 14.90 21.01
CA THR A 334 -39.78 15.56 21.63
C THR A 334 -38.97 14.53 22.40
N ILE A 335 -37.71 14.36 22.02
CA ILE A 335 -36.72 13.55 22.71
C ILE A 335 -35.88 14.44 23.62
N THR A 336 -35.68 14.01 24.86
CA THR A 336 -34.76 14.61 25.82
C THR A 336 -33.49 13.78 25.88
N ALA A 337 -32.39 14.36 25.39
CA ALA A 337 -31.05 13.79 25.42
C ALA A 337 -30.06 14.92 25.72
N ASN A 338 -29.51 14.97 26.92
CA ASN A 338 -28.71 16.13 27.35
C ASN A 338 -27.40 16.22 26.56
N THR A 339 -27.05 17.41 26.07
CA THR A 339 -25.81 17.68 25.32
C THR A 339 -25.62 16.75 24.10
N HIS A 340 -26.71 16.48 23.37
CA HIS A 340 -26.71 15.53 22.25
C HIS A 340 -25.91 16.00 21.02
N GLY A 341 -25.57 17.30 20.93
CA GLY A 341 -24.69 17.84 19.89
C GLY A 341 -25.23 17.85 18.45
N LEU A 342 -26.54 17.66 18.28
CA LEU A 342 -27.21 17.69 16.98
C LEU A 342 -27.60 19.13 16.62
N SER A 343 -27.90 19.36 15.35
CA SER A 343 -28.44 20.61 14.79
C SER A 343 -29.66 20.31 13.93
N ASN A 344 -30.52 21.31 13.66
CA ASN A 344 -31.67 21.12 12.77
C ASN A 344 -31.22 20.59 11.40
N ASN A 345 -32.05 19.76 10.77
CA ASN A 345 -31.80 19.11 9.48
C ASN A 345 -30.65 18.09 9.51
N GLN A 346 -30.28 17.58 10.69
CA GLN A 346 -29.41 16.42 10.82
C GLN A 346 -30.24 15.15 11.05
N TYR A 347 -29.63 14.00 10.80
CA TYR A 347 -30.25 12.71 11.07
C TYR A 347 -29.84 12.16 12.45
N VAL A 348 -30.78 11.51 13.11
CA VAL A 348 -30.55 10.78 14.36
C VAL A 348 -31.08 9.36 14.23
N ARG A 349 -30.34 8.39 14.72
CA ARG A 349 -30.80 7.01 14.86
C ARG A 349 -31.10 6.72 16.33
N ILE A 350 -32.26 6.14 16.59
CA ILE A 350 -32.71 5.82 17.95
C ILE A 350 -32.66 4.32 18.19
N THR A 351 -32.11 3.89 19.33
CA THR A 351 -32.13 2.49 19.77
C THR A 351 -32.52 2.37 21.24
N ASP A 352 -32.92 1.16 21.66
CA ASP A 352 -33.10 0.76 23.06
C ASP A 352 -34.06 1.61 23.91
N VAL A 353 -35.01 2.29 23.27
CA VAL A 353 -36.09 3.01 23.95
C VAL A 353 -37.12 2.00 24.46
N GLY A 354 -37.44 2.08 25.75
CA GLY A 354 -38.55 1.37 26.39
C GLY A 354 -39.87 2.11 26.22
N GLY A 355 -40.96 1.37 26.00
CA GLY A 355 -42.27 1.96 25.75
C GLY A 355 -42.46 2.29 24.27
N MET A 356 -41.97 3.46 23.81
CA MET A 356 -42.00 3.93 22.40
C MET A 356 -41.08 3.10 21.47
N THR A 357 -41.22 1.77 21.48
CA THR A 357 -40.31 0.85 20.80
C THR A 357 -40.35 0.94 19.28
N ALA A 358 -41.41 1.50 18.69
CA ALA A 358 -41.50 1.78 17.25
C ALA A 358 -40.44 2.79 16.77
N LEU A 359 -39.83 3.56 17.68
CA LEU A 359 -38.71 4.45 17.36
C LEU A 359 -37.37 3.70 17.22
N ASN A 360 -37.26 2.48 17.73
CA ASN A 360 -36.01 1.74 17.75
C ASN A 360 -35.60 1.28 16.35
N ASN A 361 -34.31 1.39 16.06
CA ASN A 361 -33.68 1.02 14.79
C ASN A 361 -34.17 1.84 13.59
N GLN A 362 -34.77 3.00 13.84
CA GLN A 362 -35.21 3.95 12.83
C GLN A 362 -34.31 5.19 12.83
N THR A 363 -34.22 5.84 11.68
CA THR A 363 -33.47 7.08 11.47
C THR A 363 -34.44 8.21 11.16
N PHE A 364 -34.29 9.34 11.84
CA PHE A 364 -35.20 10.48 11.74
C PHE A 364 -34.43 11.76 11.43
N LEU A 365 -35.06 12.65 10.68
CA LEU A 365 -34.60 14.03 10.57
C LEU A 365 -34.98 14.79 11.85
N VAL A 366 -34.04 15.55 12.41
CA VAL A 366 -34.28 16.32 13.64
C VAL A 366 -34.67 17.77 13.35
N GLY A 367 -35.63 18.26 14.13
CA GLY A 367 -36.06 19.66 14.15
C GLY A 367 -36.21 20.21 15.57
N ASN A 368 -36.47 21.52 15.70
CA ASN A 368 -36.65 22.23 16.98
C ASN A 368 -35.55 21.91 18.01
N VAL A 369 -34.31 21.87 17.55
CA VAL A 369 -33.17 21.47 18.35
C VAL A 369 -32.82 22.54 19.40
N SER A 370 -32.65 22.09 20.65
CA SER A 370 -32.02 22.82 21.76
C SER A 370 -30.75 22.10 22.20
N THR A 371 -30.08 22.56 23.26
CA THR A 371 -28.93 21.85 23.84
C THR A 371 -29.28 20.45 24.37
N ASN A 372 -30.52 20.25 24.83
CA ASN A 372 -30.93 19.05 25.58
C ASN A 372 -32.11 18.31 24.97
N THR A 373 -32.74 18.87 23.94
CA THR A 373 -33.94 18.30 23.34
C THR A 373 -33.95 18.52 21.83
N TYR A 374 -34.61 17.61 21.14
CA TYR A 374 -34.92 17.76 19.71
C TYR A 374 -36.24 17.06 19.41
N THR A 375 -36.84 17.39 18.27
CA THR A 375 -38.08 16.76 17.79
C THR A 375 -37.80 15.85 16.60
N ILE A 376 -38.56 14.76 16.53
CA ILE A 376 -38.59 13.82 15.40
C ILE A 376 -40.02 13.62 14.93
N ASP A 377 -40.18 13.30 13.65
CA ASP A 377 -41.47 12.96 13.03
C ASP A 377 -41.49 11.47 12.64
N PRO A 378 -42.07 10.59 13.47
CA PRO A 378 -42.24 9.19 13.11
C PRO A 378 -43.19 9.02 11.93
N SER A 379 -42.79 8.23 10.93
CA SER A 379 -43.59 7.90 9.75
C SER A 379 -44.79 6.99 10.08
N ASP A 380 -44.65 6.16 11.12
CA ASP A 380 -45.71 5.32 11.66
C ASP A 380 -45.98 5.69 13.12
N THR A 381 -47.13 6.33 13.35
CA THR A 381 -47.63 6.69 14.70
C THR A 381 -48.73 5.75 15.18
N THR A 382 -48.95 4.64 14.48
CA THR A 382 -50.06 3.72 14.76
C THR A 382 -49.82 2.82 15.98
N THR A 383 -48.65 2.88 16.63
CA THR A 383 -48.32 2.08 17.83
C THR A 383 -47.29 2.73 18.78
N LEU A 384 -47.30 4.05 18.98
CA LEU A 384 -46.36 4.69 19.92
C LEU A 384 -46.85 4.59 21.37
N ASN A 385 -46.56 3.46 22.03
CA ASN A 385 -46.78 3.35 23.48
C ASN A 385 -45.96 4.41 24.23
N PRO A 386 -46.44 4.95 25.37
CA PRO A 386 -45.70 5.96 26.13
C PRO A 386 -44.28 5.51 26.49
N TYR A 387 -43.33 6.44 26.44
CA TYR A 387 -41.97 6.21 26.90
C TYR A 387 -41.96 5.74 28.36
N THR A 388 -41.17 4.71 28.65
CA THR A 388 -41.02 4.18 30.02
C THR A 388 -39.62 4.40 30.56
N SER A 389 -38.58 4.09 29.78
CA SER A 389 -37.18 4.19 30.21
C SER A 389 -36.21 3.99 29.06
N GLY A 390 -34.93 4.27 29.29
CA GLY A 390 -33.83 3.90 28.40
C GLY A 390 -33.77 4.73 27.11
N GLY A 391 -33.03 4.21 26.14
CA GLY A 391 -32.86 4.84 24.84
C GLY A 391 -31.48 5.46 24.62
N LYS A 392 -31.04 5.36 23.37
CA LYS A 392 -29.80 5.95 22.86
C LYS A 392 -30.13 6.83 21.65
N SER A 393 -29.66 8.06 21.70
CA SER A 393 -29.64 9.01 20.59
C SER A 393 -28.29 8.94 19.92
N TRP A 394 -28.23 8.34 18.73
CA TRP A 394 -27.02 8.26 17.92
C TRP A 394 -27.08 9.33 16.83
N CYS A 395 -26.06 10.17 16.74
CA CYS A 395 -25.90 11.02 15.56
C CYS A 395 -25.69 10.13 14.33
N ALA A 396 -26.20 10.57 13.17
CA ALA A 396 -26.15 9.82 11.92
C ALA A 396 -25.48 10.64 10.80
N GLN A 397 -24.38 11.33 11.13
CA GLN A 397 -23.57 12.15 10.22
C GLN A 397 -22.22 11.50 9.95
N GLN A 398 -21.50 11.99 8.95
CA GLN A 398 -20.10 11.62 8.78
C GLN A 398 -19.31 11.90 10.07
N GLY A 399 -18.61 10.89 10.57
CA GLY A 399 -17.89 10.94 11.85
C GLY A 399 -18.63 10.33 13.04
N CYS A 400 -19.92 10.06 12.91
CA CYS A 400 -20.70 9.33 13.89
C CYS A 400 -20.60 7.81 13.69
N THR A 401 -21.08 7.06 14.69
CA THR A 401 -21.23 5.60 14.60
C THR A 401 -22.11 5.20 13.42
N TRP A 402 -23.17 5.97 13.16
CA TRP A 402 -24.06 5.76 12.03
C TRP A 402 -23.87 6.88 11.02
N PHE A 403 -24.13 6.59 9.75
CA PHE A 403 -24.16 7.60 8.70
C PHE A 403 -25.40 7.40 7.83
N ALA A 404 -26.29 8.40 7.84
CA ALA A 404 -27.49 8.42 7.03
C ALA A 404 -27.24 9.18 5.72
N PHE A 405 -27.66 8.59 4.61
CA PHE A 405 -27.49 9.14 3.26
C PHE A 405 -28.58 8.63 2.33
N GLU A 406 -28.80 9.33 1.22
CA GLU A 406 -29.68 8.88 0.14
C GLU A 406 -28.87 8.00 -0.83
N ASN A 407 -29.38 6.80 -1.11
CA ASN A 407 -28.75 5.91 -2.08
C ASN A 407 -29.13 6.29 -3.52
N MET A 408 -28.57 5.58 -4.49
CA MET A 408 -28.86 5.82 -5.91
C MET A 408 -30.32 5.55 -6.34
N ASP A 409 -31.11 4.86 -5.51
CA ASP A 409 -32.53 4.60 -5.77
C ASP A 409 -33.44 5.68 -5.17
N GLY A 410 -32.87 6.66 -4.44
CA GLY A 410 -33.60 7.72 -3.76
C GLY A 410 -34.08 7.36 -2.35
N ASP A 411 -33.65 6.22 -1.82
CA ASP A 411 -34.02 5.73 -0.49
C ASP A 411 -33.03 6.19 0.58
N LEU A 412 -33.55 6.60 1.74
CA LEU A 412 -32.73 6.90 2.91
C LEU A 412 -32.14 5.60 3.49
N GLN A 413 -30.83 5.47 3.42
CA GLN A 413 -30.05 4.41 4.04
C GLN A 413 -29.38 4.90 5.32
N THR A 414 -29.00 3.97 6.20
CA THR A 414 -28.21 4.27 7.39
C THR A 414 -27.20 3.18 7.64
N ASN A 415 -25.92 3.47 7.35
CA ASN A 415 -24.83 2.53 7.47
C ASN A 415 -24.10 2.68 8.81
N LEU A 416 -23.53 1.56 9.27
CA LEU A 416 -22.70 1.50 10.47
C LEU A 416 -21.24 1.71 10.10
N ILE A 417 -20.51 2.41 10.97
CA ILE A 417 -19.07 2.58 10.86
C ILE A 417 -18.36 1.21 10.97
N SER A 418 -17.49 0.89 10.01
CA SER A 418 -16.68 -0.33 10.06
C SER A 418 -15.37 -0.12 10.82
N THR A 419 -14.61 -1.19 11.03
CA THR A 419 -13.22 -1.12 11.52
C THR A 419 -12.19 -0.90 10.42
N CYS A 420 -12.63 -0.64 9.19
CA CYS A 420 -11.78 -0.36 8.04
C CYS A 420 -11.77 1.15 7.74
N VAL A 421 -10.91 1.53 6.80
CA VAL A 421 -10.76 2.90 6.31
C VAL A 421 -10.71 2.93 4.79
N THR A 422 -11.05 4.08 4.22
CA THR A 422 -11.01 4.36 2.79
C THR A 422 -9.93 5.40 2.45
N GLU A 423 -9.88 5.84 1.20
CA GLU A 423 -8.92 6.82 0.72
C GLU A 423 -8.86 8.09 1.57
N ARG A 424 -7.68 8.71 1.64
CA ARG A 424 -7.55 10.06 2.17
C ARG A 424 -8.18 11.04 1.19
N THR A 425 -8.89 12.03 1.73
CA THR A 425 -9.58 13.08 0.95
C THR A 425 -9.05 14.47 1.32
N GLY A 426 -9.52 15.51 0.62
CA GLY A 426 -9.15 16.89 0.88
C GLY A 426 -7.79 17.29 0.28
N THR A 427 -7.16 18.34 0.81
CA THR A 427 -5.95 18.93 0.21
C THR A 427 -4.72 18.02 0.26
N ASN A 428 -4.67 17.09 1.21
CA ASN A 428 -3.55 16.17 1.43
C ASN A 428 -3.76 14.77 0.82
N ARG A 429 -4.77 14.59 -0.06
CA ARG A 429 -5.21 13.30 -0.60
C ARG A 429 -4.11 12.44 -1.27
N TYR A 430 -3.11 13.07 -1.89
CA TYR A 430 -1.98 12.41 -2.56
C TYR A 430 -0.63 12.73 -1.88
N THR A 431 -0.63 12.83 -0.56
CA THR A 431 0.57 13.16 0.22
C THR A 431 0.78 12.14 1.33
N ASP A 432 2.00 12.08 1.86
CA ASP A 432 2.37 11.28 3.02
C ASP A 432 2.33 12.07 4.34
N VAL A 433 1.63 13.21 4.38
CA VAL A 433 1.44 13.98 5.62
C VAL A 433 0.87 13.08 6.72
N SER A 434 1.34 13.25 7.96
CA SER A 434 0.95 12.41 9.10
C SER A 434 -0.57 12.33 9.28
N ALA A 435 -1.08 11.16 9.67
CA ALA A 435 -2.51 10.95 9.90
C ALA A 435 -3.08 11.79 11.07
N SER A 436 -2.22 12.25 11.98
CA SER A 436 -2.59 13.19 13.04
C SER A 436 -3.01 14.57 12.50
N THR A 437 -2.46 14.97 11.35
CA THR A 437 -2.74 16.24 10.68
C THR A 437 -3.81 16.06 9.60
N ALA A 438 -3.68 15.01 8.78
CA ALA A 438 -4.59 14.69 7.69
C ALA A 438 -5.06 13.25 7.80
N ARG A 439 -6.27 13.05 8.32
CA ARG A 439 -6.83 11.71 8.57
C ARG A 439 -7.21 10.99 7.28
N VAL A 440 -7.16 9.66 7.30
CA VAL A 440 -7.78 8.84 6.25
C VAL A 440 -9.30 8.83 6.45
N ALA A 441 -10.06 8.62 5.37
CA ALA A 441 -11.51 8.61 5.46
C ALA A 441 -12.04 7.36 6.17
N ARG A 442 -13.26 7.50 6.68
CA ARG A 442 -13.99 6.44 7.38
C ARG A 442 -14.64 5.51 6.36
N HIS A 443 -14.85 4.25 6.72
CA HIS A 443 -15.58 3.30 5.89
C HIS A 443 -16.91 2.91 6.54
N TYR A 444 -18.02 3.17 5.85
CA TYR A 444 -19.38 2.89 6.32
C TYR A 444 -20.01 1.79 5.46
N THR A 445 -20.48 0.72 6.11
CA THR A 445 -21.15 -0.42 5.47
C THR A 445 -22.50 -0.69 6.14
N SER A 446 -23.38 -1.49 5.52
CA SER A 446 -24.73 -1.75 6.06
C SER A 446 -24.72 -2.32 7.49
N ASP A 447 -23.68 -3.07 7.85
CA ASP A 447 -23.54 -3.80 9.11
C ASP A 447 -22.22 -3.54 9.84
N GLY A 448 -21.39 -2.60 9.36
CA GLY A 448 -20.09 -2.28 9.95
C GLY A 448 -19.00 -3.33 9.66
N THR A 449 -19.23 -4.22 8.69
CA THR A 449 -18.22 -5.20 8.25
C THR A 449 -16.97 -4.55 7.66
N CYS A 450 -15.85 -5.24 7.84
CA CYS A 450 -14.51 -4.86 7.41
C CYS A 450 -13.76 -6.14 7.08
N LEU A 451 -12.76 -6.07 6.18
CA LEU A 451 -11.91 -7.23 5.93
C LEU A 451 -11.17 -7.64 7.21
N GLY A 452 -11.06 -8.94 7.46
CA GLY A 452 -10.43 -9.45 8.68
C GLY A 452 -8.92 -9.21 8.72
N ASP A 453 -8.28 -9.20 7.55
CA ASP A 453 -6.83 -9.07 7.42
C ASP A 453 -6.34 -7.64 7.68
N SER A 454 -5.71 -7.41 8.83
CA SER A 454 -5.11 -6.11 9.14
C SER A 454 -3.74 -5.93 8.50
N VAL A 455 -3.36 -4.67 8.26
CA VAL A 455 -1.99 -4.29 7.91
C VAL A 455 -1.00 -4.73 9.00
N LEU A 456 0.25 -4.95 8.58
CA LEU A 456 1.39 -5.18 9.45
C LEU A 456 2.47 -4.14 9.12
N PRO A 457 2.82 -3.26 10.06
CA PRO A 457 3.93 -2.31 9.88
C PRO A 457 5.26 -3.01 9.60
N LEU A 458 6.29 -2.24 9.23
CA LEU A 458 7.61 -2.77 8.87
C LEU A 458 8.16 -3.72 9.96
N SER A 459 8.35 -4.98 9.61
CA SER A 459 8.86 -6.03 10.49
C SER A 459 10.02 -6.76 9.85
N SER A 460 11.00 -7.16 10.67
CA SER A 460 12.06 -8.09 10.30
C SER A 460 11.76 -9.53 10.77
N ASP A 461 10.64 -9.77 11.46
CA ASP A 461 10.24 -11.10 11.92
C ASP A 461 9.55 -11.88 10.79
N ARG A 462 10.32 -12.73 10.12
CA ARG A 462 9.85 -13.61 9.04
C ARG A 462 8.71 -14.52 9.47
N THR A 463 8.70 -14.99 10.71
CA THR A 463 7.65 -15.89 11.21
C THR A 463 6.34 -15.13 11.32
N THR A 464 6.36 -13.94 11.91
CA THR A 464 5.17 -13.09 12.01
C THR A 464 4.65 -12.68 10.63
N LEU A 465 5.54 -12.31 9.70
CA LEU A 465 5.18 -11.99 8.32
C LEU A 465 4.51 -13.18 7.61
N LYS A 466 5.13 -14.36 7.62
CA LYS A 466 4.60 -15.55 6.94
C LYS A 466 3.31 -16.08 7.56
N ASN A 467 3.17 -15.99 8.89
CA ASN A 467 1.92 -16.34 9.57
C ASN A 467 0.79 -15.39 9.17
N ARG A 468 1.07 -14.09 9.07
CA ARG A 468 0.09 -13.11 8.59
C ARG A 468 -0.32 -13.37 7.15
N ILE A 469 0.65 -13.60 6.26
CA ILE A 469 0.37 -13.93 4.85
C ILE A 469 -0.50 -15.17 4.74
N SER A 470 -0.19 -16.23 5.50
CA SER A 470 -0.94 -17.49 5.46
C SER A 470 -2.40 -17.34 5.86
N ALA A 471 -2.75 -16.30 6.62
CA ALA A 471 -4.11 -16.05 7.08
C ALA A 471 -4.99 -15.29 6.08
N PHE A 472 -4.41 -14.69 5.01
CA PHE A 472 -5.13 -13.79 4.11
C PHE A 472 -6.30 -14.44 3.41
N THR A 473 -7.48 -13.85 3.47
CA THR A 473 -8.71 -14.38 2.85
C THR A 473 -9.22 -13.48 1.74
N ALA A 474 -9.69 -14.10 0.65
CA ALA A 474 -10.30 -13.37 -0.46
C ALA A 474 -11.70 -12.88 -0.07
N VAL A 475 -11.96 -11.58 -0.17
CA VAL A 475 -13.25 -10.96 0.19
C VAL A 475 -13.47 -9.65 -0.55
N GLY A 476 -14.71 -9.27 -0.84
CA GLY A 476 -15.08 -7.90 -1.24
C GLY A 476 -14.71 -7.47 -2.67
N GLY A 477 -14.97 -6.19 -2.99
CA GLY A 477 -14.64 -5.55 -4.28
C GLY A 477 -13.25 -4.91 -4.27
N THR A 478 -12.79 -4.35 -5.40
CA THR A 478 -11.38 -3.96 -5.59
C THR A 478 -11.16 -2.46 -5.51
N ALA A 479 -10.53 -2.00 -4.42
CA ALA A 479 -10.15 -0.60 -4.20
C ALA A 479 -8.62 -0.42 -4.15
N GLY A 480 -7.94 -0.77 -5.24
CA GLY A 480 -6.47 -0.75 -5.33
C GLY A 480 -5.85 0.62 -5.06
N GLN A 481 -6.57 1.71 -5.33
CA GLN A 481 -6.13 3.06 -5.00
C GLN A 481 -5.90 3.27 -3.49
N ILE A 482 -6.66 2.58 -2.64
CA ILE A 482 -6.51 2.61 -1.18
C ILE A 482 -5.27 1.81 -0.77
N GLY A 483 -5.10 0.61 -1.35
CA GLY A 483 -3.93 -0.24 -1.12
C GLY A 483 -2.63 0.47 -1.47
N ILE A 484 -2.56 1.13 -2.62
CA ILE A 484 -1.40 1.91 -3.07
C ILE A 484 -1.06 3.03 -2.08
N GLY A 485 -2.07 3.78 -1.63
CA GLY A 485 -1.88 4.82 -0.61
C GLY A 485 -1.29 4.26 0.69
N TRP A 486 -1.82 3.13 1.17
CA TRP A 486 -1.33 2.47 2.38
C TRP A 486 0.08 1.87 2.21
N GLY A 487 0.43 1.39 1.02
CA GLY A 487 1.81 1.01 0.69
C GLY A 487 2.79 2.15 0.93
N TRP A 488 2.46 3.35 0.45
CA TRP A 488 3.28 4.53 0.70
C TRP A 488 3.32 4.91 2.18
N TYR A 489 2.17 4.87 2.86
CA TYR A 489 2.06 5.23 4.28
C TYR A 489 2.91 4.31 5.18
N MET A 490 3.08 3.02 4.84
CA MET A 490 3.96 2.12 5.59
C MET A 490 5.45 2.41 5.39
N LEU A 491 5.82 3.05 4.27
CA LEU A 491 7.21 3.45 3.97
C LEU A 491 7.52 4.89 4.38
N SER A 492 6.53 5.66 4.82
CA SER A 492 6.72 7.08 5.13
C SER A 492 7.15 7.29 6.58
N PRO A 493 8.26 8.02 6.82
CA PRO A 493 8.63 8.42 8.18
C PRO A 493 7.60 9.35 8.84
N ASN A 494 6.76 10.04 8.07
CA ASN A 494 5.71 10.93 8.59
C ASN A 494 4.55 10.16 9.25
N PHE A 495 4.45 8.86 8.96
CA PHE A 495 3.47 7.96 9.58
C PHE A 495 4.01 7.24 10.82
N ASN A 496 5.28 7.40 11.17
CA ASN A 496 5.91 6.70 12.30
C ASN A 496 5.21 6.93 13.64
N ALA A 497 4.58 8.10 13.84
CA ALA A 497 3.86 8.41 15.07
C ALA A 497 2.64 7.51 15.33
N ILE A 498 2.18 6.76 14.31
CA ILE A 498 1.05 5.84 14.41
C ILE A 498 1.51 4.47 14.94
N TRP A 499 2.76 4.08 14.64
CA TRP A 499 3.26 2.74 14.88
C TRP A 499 4.03 2.68 16.21
N PRO A 500 3.67 1.78 17.14
CA PRO A 500 4.45 1.57 18.35
C PRO A 500 5.81 0.91 18.06
N SER A 501 5.90 0.17 16.95
CA SER A 501 7.11 -0.46 16.42
C SER A 501 7.02 -0.53 14.90
N GLY A 502 8.16 -0.72 14.22
CA GLY A 502 8.18 -0.76 12.75
C GLY A 502 8.19 0.63 12.09
N ALA A 503 8.84 1.60 12.72
CA ALA A 503 9.07 2.92 12.13
C ALA A 503 9.91 2.82 10.86
N ALA A 504 9.50 3.56 9.83
CA ALA A 504 10.22 3.72 8.57
C ALA A 504 11.35 4.74 8.70
N ALA A 505 12.48 4.48 8.04
CA ALA A 505 13.59 5.43 7.98
C ALA A 505 13.24 6.71 7.20
N PRO A 506 14.02 7.80 7.38
CA PRO A 506 13.93 8.98 6.52
C PRO A 506 14.06 8.66 5.03
N TYR A 507 13.57 9.55 4.18
CA TYR A 507 13.80 9.48 2.73
C TYR A 507 15.24 9.86 2.40
N ASN A 508 16.16 8.91 2.58
CA ASN A 508 17.56 9.02 2.21
C ASN A 508 17.97 7.78 1.39
N THR A 509 17.97 7.93 0.08
CA THR A 509 18.25 6.81 -0.84
C THR A 509 19.69 6.30 -0.75
N ALA A 510 20.62 7.06 -0.15
CA ALA A 510 21.99 6.61 0.08
C ALA A 510 22.05 5.59 1.24
N GLU A 511 21.22 5.75 2.26
CA GLU A 511 21.22 4.92 3.47
C GLU A 511 20.17 3.82 3.47
N THR A 512 19.03 4.04 2.79
CA THR A 512 17.89 3.13 2.78
C THR A 512 17.26 3.03 1.40
N LEU A 513 17.19 1.81 0.87
CA LEU A 513 16.35 1.45 -0.27
C LEU A 513 14.91 1.26 0.22
N LYS A 514 13.99 2.08 -0.31
CA LYS A 514 12.55 1.92 -0.10
C LYS A 514 11.91 1.38 -1.37
N ALA A 515 11.18 0.28 -1.27
CA ALA A 515 10.48 -0.31 -2.41
C ALA A 515 9.00 -0.61 -2.08
N ALA A 516 8.10 -0.24 -2.97
CA ALA A 516 6.70 -0.63 -2.92
C ALA A 516 6.45 -1.72 -3.98
N VAL A 517 5.92 -2.86 -3.57
CA VAL A 517 5.47 -3.93 -4.47
C VAL A 517 3.96 -3.92 -4.47
N ILE A 518 3.37 -3.56 -5.61
CA ILE A 518 1.92 -3.42 -5.78
C ILE A 518 1.42 -4.57 -6.64
N MET A 519 0.50 -5.37 -6.12
CA MET A 519 -0.09 -6.49 -6.83
C MET A 519 -1.60 -6.32 -6.94
N THR A 520 -2.18 -6.65 -8.09
CA THR A 520 -3.63 -6.72 -8.32
C THR A 520 -3.99 -7.77 -9.37
N ASP A 521 -5.20 -8.34 -9.27
CA ASP A 521 -5.76 -9.28 -10.24
C ASP A 521 -6.94 -8.72 -11.04
N GLY A 522 -7.25 -7.43 -10.87
CA GLY A 522 -8.48 -6.86 -11.40
C GLY A 522 -8.50 -5.34 -11.52
N GLU A 523 -9.66 -4.85 -11.97
CA GLU A 523 -9.92 -3.45 -12.20
C GLU A 523 -10.25 -2.71 -10.89
N PHE A 524 -9.86 -1.44 -10.78
CA PHE A 524 -10.07 -0.63 -9.58
C PHE A 524 -11.49 -0.05 -9.58
N ASN A 525 -12.46 -0.90 -9.26
CA ASN A 525 -13.88 -0.65 -9.44
C ASN A 525 -14.59 -0.02 -8.24
N THR A 526 -13.93 0.13 -7.08
CA THR A 526 -14.58 0.58 -5.84
C THR A 526 -14.08 1.95 -5.33
N PRO A 527 -14.54 3.07 -5.92
CA PRO A 527 -14.34 4.43 -5.40
C PRO A 527 -15.35 4.80 -4.30
N TYR A 528 -14.96 5.71 -3.40
CA TYR A 528 -15.80 6.15 -2.28
C TYR A 528 -16.17 7.64 -2.34
N CYS A 529 -17.34 7.93 -1.77
CA CYS A 529 -17.80 9.27 -1.45
C CYS A 529 -18.28 9.29 0.00
N SER A 530 -17.73 10.21 0.79
CA SER A 530 -17.97 10.33 2.23
C SER A 530 -17.80 9.03 3.03
N GLY A 531 -17.02 8.07 2.52
CA GLY A 531 -16.80 6.78 3.15
C GLY A 531 -17.79 5.67 2.80
N VAL A 532 -18.71 5.92 1.87
CA VAL A 532 -19.63 4.95 1.28
C VAL A 532 -19.26 4.75 -0.20
N ILE A 533 -19.52 3.57 -0.76
CA ILE A 533 -19.25 3.30 -2.17
C ILE A 533 -20.00 4.31 -3.04
N SER A 534 -19.28 5.02 -3.89
CA SER A 534 -19.84 6.11 -4.71
C SER A 534 -20.71 5.60 -5.85
N ARG A 535 -21.50 6.50 -6.46
CA ARG A 535 -22.31 6.22 -7.64
C ARG A 535 -21.50 5.65 -8.80
N ASP A 536 -20.28 6.14 -8.98
CA ASP A 536 -19.43 5.83 -10.13
C ASP A 536 -18.68 4.49 -9.97
N ALA A 537 -18.99 3.72 -8.92
CA ALA A 537 -18.41 2.41 -8.72
C ALA A 537 -18.83 1.41 -9.80
N GLY A 538 -17.85 0.65 -10.30
CA GLY A 538 -18.02 -0.31 -11.39
C GLY A 538 -18.75 -1.60 -10.98
N SER A 539 -18.78 -2.56 -11.90
CA SER A 539 -19.30 -3.90 -11.63
C SER A 539 -18.46 -4.59 -10.55
N GLY A 540 -19.12 -5.23 -9.58
CA GLY A 540 -18.47 -5.93 -8.46
C GLY A 540 -18.50 -5.16 -7.13
N SER A 541 -18.99 -3.92 -7.12
CA SER A 541 -19.01 -3.03 -5.94
C SER A 541 -20.41 -2.77 -5.37
N GLY A 542 -21.24 -3.82 -5.30
CA GLY A 542 -22.62 -3.75 -4.79
C GLY A 542 -23.65 -3.20 -5.77
N SER A 543 -24.94 -3.32 -5.42
CA SER A 543 -26.06 -2.73 -6.17
C SER A 543 -26.28 -1.26 -5.82
N ASN A 544 -27.09 -0.55 -6.62
CA ASN A 544 -27.47 0.85 -6.40
C ASN A 544 -28.02 1.12 -4.99
N ALA A 545 -28.73 0.16 -4.41
CA ALA A 545 -29.25 0.25 -3.05
C ALA A 545 -28.18 0.51 -1.97
N TYR A 546 -26.92 0.09 -2.22
CA TYR A 546 -25.80 0.23 -1.30
C TYR A 546 -24.84 1.39 -1.64
N LYS A 547 -25.07 2.06 -2.78
CA LYS A 547 -24.22 3.15 -3.27
C LYS A 547 -24.82 4.48 -2.88
N ILE A 548 -23.99 5.39 -2.39
CA ILE A 548 -24.41 6.77 -2.13
C ILE A 548 -24.51 7.53 -3.46
N ASP A 549 -25.55 8.36 -3.62
CA ASP A 549 -25.75 9.16 -4.83
C ASP A 549 -24.83 10.39 -4.87
N CYS A 550 -23.52 10.15 -4.88
CA CYS A 550 -22.51 11.17 -5.10
C CYS A 550 -21.31 10.63 -5.89
N ALA A 551 -20.66 11.56 -6.59
CA ALA A 551 -19.38 11.30 -7.24
C ALA A 551 -18.29 11.01 -6.18
N PRO A 552 -17.24 10.26 -6.52
CA PRO A 552 -16.13 9.99 -5.62
C PRO A 552 -15.54 11.27 -5.00
N ASP A 553 -15.07 11.18 -3.75
CA ASP A 553 -14.43 12.33 -3.05
C ASP A 553 -13.13 12.77 -3.75
N ASN A 554 -12.47 11.81 -4.41
CA ASN A 554 -11.29 12.01 -5.25
C ASN A 554 -11.68 11.89 -6.74
N SER A 555 -10.71 11.97 -7.65
CA SER A 555 -10.91 11.56 -9.05
C SER A 555 -11.25 10.07 -9.15
N ASP A 556 -11.38 9.55 -10.37
CA ASP A 556 -11.48 8.10 -10.57
C ASP A 556 -10.27 7.36 -9.94
N PRO A 557 -10.45 6.07 -9.57
CA PRO A 557 -9.42 5.26 -8.91
C PRO A 557 -8.09 5.17 -9.66
N TYR A 558 -8.10 5.18 -11.00
CA TYR A 558 -6.87 5.08 -11.79
C TYR A 558 -6.08 6.38 -11.74
N THR A 559 -6.75 7.52 -11.91
CA THR A 559 -6.11 8.84 -11.78
C THR A 559 -5.53 9.02 -10.38
N GLN A 560 -6.29 8.67 -9.33
CA GLN A 560 -5.79 8.72 -7.96
C GLN A 560 -4.53 7.85 -7.77
N SER A 561 -4.55 6.65 -8.34
CA SER A 561 -3.42 5.72 -8.22
C SER A 561 -2.16 6.25 -8.91
N ARG A 562 -2.30 6.88 -10.09
CA ARG A 562 -1.18 7.52 -10.80
C ARG A 562 -0.55 8.64 -9.97
N GLU A 563 -1.37 9.52 -9.39
CA GLU A 563 -0.91 10.62 -8.53
C GLU A 563 -0.14 10.09 -7.30
N LEU A 564 -0.64 9.04 -6.66
CA LEU A 564 0.05 8.39 -5.54
C LEU A 564 1.39 7.76 -5.97
N CYS A 565 1.42 7.09 -7.13
CA CYS A 565 2.63 6.52 -7.68
C CYS A 565 3.68 7.58 -8.03
N ASP A 566 3.27 8.71 -8.61
CA ASP A 566 4.18 9.81 -8.93
C ASP A 566 4.71 10.48 -7.66
N ALA A 567 3.86 10.67 -6.64
CA ALA A 567 4.28 11.19 -5.36
C ALA A 567 5.27 10.25 -4.62
N MET A 568 5.07 8.93 -4.69
CA MET A 568 6.01 7.92 -4.18
C MET A 568 7.36 8.00 -4.89
N LYS A 569 7.36 7.97 -6.23
CA LYS A 569 8.58 8.04 -7.05
C LYS A 569 9.34 9.34 -6.79
N ALA A 570 8.65 10.47 -6.60
CA ALA A 570 9.26 11.75 -6.26
C ALA A 570 9.99 11.75 -4.89
N LYS A 571 9.66 10.81 -3.99
CA LYS A 571 10.37 10.59 -2.71
C LYS A 571 11.51 9.56 -2.82
N GLY A 572 11.82 9.07 -4.02
CA GLY A 572 12.84 8.05 -4.24
C GLY A 572 12.42 6.63 -3.86
N VAL A 573 11.11 6.36 -3.77
CA VAL A 573 10.59 4.99 -3.57
C VAL A 573 10.57 4.27 -4.92
N VAL A 574 11.16 3.08 -4.97
CA VAL A 574 11.12 2.19 -6.15
C VAL A 574 9.79 1.46 -6.16
N VAL A 575 9.06 1.51 -7.26
CA VAL A 575 7.73 0.90 -7.38
C VAL A 575 7.81 -0.28 -8.34
N TYR A 576 7.55 -1.48 -7.81
CA TYR A 576 7.31 -2.71 -8.56
C TYR A 576 5.82 -2.97 -8.65
N THR A 577 5.38 -3.49 -9.79
CA THR A 577 3.97 -3.79 -10.01
C THR A 577 3.79 -5.18 -10.61
N VAL A 578 2.81 -5.93 -10.12
CA VAL A 578 2.49 -7.28 -10.58
C VAL A 578 1.00 -7.39 -10.90
N GLY A 579 0.67 -7.70 -12.14
CA GLY A 579 -0.71 -7.99 -12.55
C GLY A 579 -0.93 -9.50 -12.67
N LEU A 580 -1.95 -10.06 -12.00
CA LEU A 580 -2.29 -11.48 -12.05
C LEU A 580 -3.55 -11.72 -12.89
N GLY A 581 -3.44 -12.45 -14.00
CA GLY A 581 -4.57 -12.84 -14.84
C GLY A 581 -5.34 -11.66 -15.43
N ILE A 582 -4.66 -10.51 -15.65
CA ILE A 582 -5.24 -9.29 -16.23
C ILE A 582 -4.86 -9.15 -17.71
N SER A 583 -5.72 -8.50 -18.49
CA SER A 583 -5.41 -8.17 -19.89
C SER A 583 -4.24 -7.19 -19.97
N ASN A 584 -3.21 -7.53 -20.75
CA ASN A 584 -2.04 -6.67 -21.01
C ASN A 584 -2.40 -5.30 -21.65
N THR A 585 -3.60 -5.17 -22.23
CA THR A 585 -4.12 -3.95 -22.87
C THR A 585 -5.27 -3.29 -22.08
N GLY A 586 -5.55 -3.79 -20.88
CA GLY A 586 -6.60 -3.25 -20.00
C GLY A 586 -6.14 -2.03 -19.19
N GLN A 587 -7.09 -1.33 -18.57
CA GLN A 587 -6.82 -0.15 -17.77
C GLN A 587 -5.96 -0.47 -16.54
N ALA A 588 -6.19 -1.62 -15.90
CA ALA A 588 -5.34 -2.11 -14.81
C ALA A 588 -3.88 -2.29 -15.24
N ALA A 589 -3.62 -2.96 -16.37
CA ALA A 589 -2.26 -3.15 -16.86
C ALA A 589 -1.57 -1.83 -17.23
N ASP A 590 -2.30 -0.88 -17.82
CA ASP A 590 -1.79 0.45 -18.14
C ASP A 590 -1.47 1.27 -16.90
N LEU A 591 -2.26 1.13 -15.83
CA LEU A 591 -1.96 1.74 -14.54
C LEU A 591 -0.70 1.13 -13.90
N LEU A 592 -0.62 -0.20 -13.82
CA LEU A 592 0.52 -0.89 -13.23
C LEU A 592 1.82 -0.53 -13.98
N ARG A 593 1.79 -0.55 -15.31
CA ARG A 593 2.93 -0.16 -16.15
C ARG A 593 3.36 1.30 -15.93
N TYR A 594 2.41 2.19 -15.66
CA TYR A 594 2.71 3.60 -15.34
C TYR A 594 3.28 3.79 -13.94
N CYS A 595 2.74 3.05 -12.97
CA CYS A 595 3.17 3.10 -11.58
C CYS A 595 4.59 2.56 -11.40
N ALA A 596 4.96 1.51 -12.15
CA ALA A 596 6.30 0.94 -12.15
C ALA A 596 7.39 1.99 -12.41
N THR A 597 8.49 1.96 -11.65
CA THR A 597 9.60 2.92 -11.79
C THR A 597 10.28 2.84 -13.16
N GLY A 598 10.16 1.71 -13.86
CA GLY A 598 10.61 1.51 -15.23
C GLY A 598 10.08 0.19 -15.78
N SER A 599 10.38 -0.11 -17.04
CA SER A 599 9.86 -1.30 -17.71
C SER A 599 10.29 -2.62 -17.06
N GLY A 600 11.46 -2.66 -16.41
CA GLY A 600 11.94 -3.84 -15.67
C GLY A 600 11.26 -4.08 -14.32
N TYR A 601 10.41 -3.14 -13.86
CA TYR A 601 9.70 -3.21 -12.58
C TYR A 601 8.22 -3.62 -12.74
N PHE A 602 7.78 -3.83 -13.99
CA PHE A 602 6.43 -4.25 -14.33
C PHE A 602 6.41 -5.73 -14.71
N HIS A 603 5.57 -6.50 -14.03
CA HIS A 603 5.41 -7.94 -14.25
C HIS A 603 3.94 -8.27 -14.49
N LEU A 604 3.69 -9.16 -15.45
CA LEU A 604 2.40 -9.82 -15.67
C LEU A 604 2.58 -11.31 -15.42
N ALA A 605 1.63 -11.89 -14.71
CA ALA A 605 1.56 -13.31 -14.39
C ALA A 605 0.19 -13.84 -14.84
N ASP A 606 0.15 -14.93 -15.59
CA ASP A 606 -1.11 -15.57 -15.99
C ASP A 606 -1.45 -16.76 -15.09
N SER A 607 -0.45 -17.31 -14.40
CA SER A 607 -0.56 -18.49 -13.53
C SER A 607 0.11 -18.32 -12.17
N ALA A 608 -0.07 -19.31 -11.29
CA ALA A 608 0.59 -19.36 -9.99
C ALA A 608 2.12 -19.43 -10.10
N ASP A 609 2.63 -20.19 -11.08
CA ASP A 609 4.07 -20.32 -11.32
C ASP A 609 4.66 -18.99 -11.81
N ASP A 610 3.97 -18.30 -12.74
CA ASP A 610 4.39 -16.98 -13.22
C ASP A 610 4.39 -15.94 -12.09
N LEU A 611 3.45 -16.04 -11.14
CA LEU A 611 3.39 -15.16 -9.99
C LEU A 611 4.59 -15.38 -9.05
N GLY A 612 4.94 -16.64 -8.80
CA GLY A 612 6.15 -17.02 -8.06
C GLY A 612 7.42 -16.50 -8.74
N ASP A 613 7.52 -16.63 -10.06
CA ASP A 613 8.65 -16.13 -10.84
C ASP A 613 8.77 -14.60 -10.79
N ALA A 614 7.64 -13.88 -10.89
CA ALA A 614 7.59 -12.43 -10.77
C ALA A 614 8.08 -11.96 -9.39
N PHE A 615 7.53 -12.52 -8.31
CA PHE A 615 7.94 -12.19 -6.94
C PHE A 615 9.40 -12.57 -6.68
N GLY A 616 9.85 -13.72 -7.20
CA GLY A 616 11.24 -14.14 -7.13
C GLY A 616 12.19 -13.19 -7.87
N ALA A 617 11.79 -12.68 -9.03
CA ALA A 617 12.56 -11.68 -9.79
C ALA A 617 12.68 -10.36 -9.02
N ILE A 618 11.57 -9.88 -8.44
CA ILE A 618 11.53 -8.68 -7.60
C ILE A 618 12.46 -8.83 -6.39
N GLY A 619 12.39 -9.96 -5.67
CA GLY A 619 13.24 -10.21 -4.50
C GLY A 619 14.74 -10.22 -4.83
N ARG A 620 15.11 -10.81 -5.97
CA ARG A 620 16.50 -10.78 -6.47
C ARG A 620 16.94 -9.36 -6.85
N ASP A 621 16.10 -8.59 -7.52
CA ASP A 621 16.41 -7.20 -7.90
C ASP A 621 16.60 -6.30 -6.67
N ILE A 622 15.69 -6.38 -5.69
CA ILE A 622 15.82 -5.65 -4.40
C ILE A 622 17.12 -6.02 -3.69
N THR A 623 17.47 -7.31 -3.68
CA THR A 623 18.74 -7.79 -3.09
C THR A 623 19.96 -7.24 -3.82
N GLN A 624 19.90 -7.11 -5.15
CA GLN A 624 20.96 -6.51 -5.96
C GLN A 624 21.08 -5.01 -5.73
N LEU A 625 19.96 -4.28 -5.71
CA LEU A 625 19.92 -2.82 -5.49
C LEU A 625 20.41 -2.41 -4.09
N ARG A 626 20.31 -3.32 -3.12
CA ARG A 626 20.87 -3.12 -1.78
C ARG A 626 22.39 -2.96 -1.81
N ILE A 627 23.07 -3.67 -2.69
CA ILE A 627 24.53 -3.64 -2.82
C ILE A 627 24.84 -2.49 -3.78
N SER A 628 25.20 -1.32 -3.25
CA SER A 628 25.50 -0.17 -4.09
C SER A 628 26.81 -0.36 -4.86
N ARG A 629 26.96 0.39 -5.95
CA ARG A 629 28.12 0.36 -6.85
C ARG A 629 29.16 1.37 -6.43
#